data_AF-A0A7X0Z1L5-F1
#
_entry.id   AF-A0A7X0Z1L5-F1
#
_cell.length_a   1.000
_cell.length_b   1.000
_cell.length_c   1.000
_cell.angle_alpha   90.00
_cell.angle_beta   90.00
_cell.angle_gamma   90.00
#
_symmetry.space_group_name_H-M   'P 1'
#
loop_
_entity.id
_entity.type
_entity.pdbx_description
1 polymer ?
#
loop_
_entity_poly.entity_id
_entity_poly.type
_entity_poly.pdbx_seq_one_letter_code
_entity_poly.pdbx_strand_id
1 'polypeptide(L)'
;MHPDLQSDVRQTLHDFYQLVQDTHLPEFIKAIGTLERWETEIINAFIYPHLSNGFVEGINNRTKVIKRTSYGFKNFSRFRAKILAQHFIKDFDISVG
;
A
#
# COMPACT_ATOMS: atom_id res chain seq x y z
N MET A 1 1.20 12.81 -21.77
CA MET A 1 1.84 11.60 -21.19
C MET A 1 3.32 11.74 -21.50
N HIS A 2 4.21 11.70 -20.51
CA HIS A 2 5.66 11.77 -20.74
C HIS A 2 6.20 10.33 -20.88
N PRO A 3 6.32 9.79 -22.11
CA PRO A 3 6.87 8.44 -22.31
C PRO A 3 8.28 8.31 -21.73
N ASP A 4 9.06 9.39 -21.73
CA ASP A 4 10.44 9.42 -21.25
C ASP A 4 10.58 9.04 -19.77
N LEU A 5 9.63 9.47 -18.92
CA LEU A 5 9.65 9.18 -17.48
C LEU A 5 9.39 7.70 -17.20
N GLN A 6 8.47 7.07 -17.94
CA GLN A 6 8.15 5.66 -17.73
C GLN A 6 9.32 4.76 -18.13
N SER A 7 9.98 5.06 -19.25
CA SER A 7 11.18 4.35 -19.68
C SER A 7 12.34 4.54 -18.69
N ASP A 8 12.51 5.75 -18.14
CA ASP A 8 13.57 6.08 -17.19
C ASP A 8 13.42 5.33 -15.84
N VAL A 9 12.21 5.32 -15.28
CA VAL A 9 11.92 4.58 -14.04
C VAL A 9 12.09 3.08 -14.23
N ARG A 10 11.64 2.53 -15.37
CA ARG A 10 11.80 1.11 -15.68
C ARG A 10 13.28 0.72 -15.79
N GLN A 11 14.07 1.54 -16.48
CA GLN A 11 15.51 1.28 -16.60
C GLN A 11 16.19 1.33 -15.23
N THR A 12 15.87 2.35 -14.42
CA THR A 12 16.42 2.49 -13.07
C THR A 12 16.06 1.29 -12.17
N LEU A 13 14.83 0.77 -12.25
CA LEU A 13 14.43 -0.43 -11.51
C LEU A 13 15.22 -1.66 -11.97
N HIS A 14 15.44 -1.80 -13.28
CA HIS A 14 16.22 -2.92 -13.82
C HIS A 14 17.67 -2.87 -13.35
N ASP A 15 18.30 -1.69 -13.40
CA ASP A 15 19.67 -1.48 -12.92
C ASP A 15 19.79 -1.81 -11.42
N PHE A 16 18.77 -1.44 -10.63
CA PHE A 16 18.69 -1.80 -9.23
C PHE A 16 18.55 -3.32 -9.02
N TYR A 17 17.74 -4.01 -9.82
CA TYR A 17 17.63 -5.48 -9.72
C TYR A 17 18.95 -6.16 -10.03
N GLN A 18 19.68 -5.73 -11.07
CA GLN A 18 21.01 -6.27 -11.37
C GLN A 18 21.99 -6.04 -10.22
N LEU A 19 22.03 -4.82 -9.68
CA LEU A 19 22.88 -4.51 -8.51
C LEU A 19 22.61 -5.46 -7.34
N VAL A 20 21.33 -5.74 -7.06
CA VAL A 20 20.98 -6.66 -5.97
C VAL A 20 21.36 -8.11 -6.30
N GLN A 21 21.18 -8.57 -7.53
CA GLN A 21 21.59 -9.90 -7.95
C GLN A 21 23.12 -10.10 -7.78
N ASP A 22 23.90 -9.06 -8.10
CA ASP A 22 25.37 -9.06 -7.98
C ASP A 22 25.86 -9.10 -6.53
N THR A 23 25.04 -8.70 -5.56
CA THR A 23 25.40 -8.82 -4.13
C THR A 23 25.40 -10.27 -3.64
N HIS A 24 24.75 -11.18 -4.37
CA HIS A 24 24.57 -12.59 -4.01
C HIS A 24 23.96 -12.83 -2.62
N LEU A 25 23.21 -11.85 -2.08
CA LEU A 25 22.52 -11.96 -0.80
C LEU A 25 21.13 -12.59 -0.99
N PRO A 26 20.88 -13.82 -0.51
CA PRO A 26 19.62 -14.53 -0.77
C PRO A 26 18.38 -13.79 -0.27
N GLU A 27 18.49 -13.08 0.84
CA GLU A 27 17.42 -12.27 1.42
C GLU A 27 17.01 -11.12 0.48
N PHE A 28 17.99 -10.49 -0.17
CA PHE A 28 17.75 -9.37 -1.06
C PHE A 28 17.26 -9.85 -2.43
N ILE A 29 17.81 -10.95 -2.95
CA ILE A 29 17.30 -11.61 -4.16
C ILE A 29 15.82 -11.99 -3.97
N LYS A 30 15.46 -12.53 -2.81
CA LYS A 30 14.06 -12.82 -2.48
C LYS A 30 13.19 -11.55 -2.40
N ALA A 31 13.73 -10.46 -1.86
CA ALA A 31 13.02 -9.19 -1.74
C ALA A 31 12.72 -8.57 -3.11
N ILE A 32 13.70 -8.54 -4.02
CA ILE A 32 13.50 -7.99 -5.37
C ILE A 32 12.50 -8.80 -6.18
N GLY A 33 12.38 -10.12 -5.97
CA GLY A 33 11.34 -10.91 -6.62
C GLY A 33 9.91 -10.48 -6.28
N THR A 34 9.71 -9.78 -5.15
CA THR A 34 8.43 -9.10 -4.86
C THR A 34 8.31 -7.81 -5.67
N LEU A 35 9.38 -7.03 -5.78
CA LEU A 35 9.37 -5.79 -6.56
C LEU A 35 9.12 -6.06 -8.05
N GLU A 36 9.76 -7.08 -8.63
CA GLU A 36 9.53 -7.51 -10.02
C GLU A 36 8.06 -7.88 -10.27
N ARG A 37 7.43 -8.60 -9.33
CA ARG A 37 6.01 -8.97 -9.44
C ARG A 37 5.07 -7.76 -9.47
N TRP A 38 5.45 -6.66 -8.80
CA TRP A 38 4.66 -5.44 -8.66
C TRP A 38 5.25 -4.26 -9.46
N GLU A 39 6.11 -4.53 -10.44
CA GLU A 39 6.85 -3.50 -11.19
C GLU A 39 5.89 -2.50 -11.85
N THR A 40 4.78 -2.99 -12.40
CA THR A 40 3.80 -2.14 -13.09
C THR A 40 3.18 -1.12 -12.13
N GLU A 41 2.78 -1.54 -10.94
CA GLU A 41 2.20 -0.70 -9.90
C GLU A 41 3.22 0.30 -9.36
N ILE A 42 4.47 -0.13 -9.18
CA ILE A 42 5.58 0.74 -8.76
C ILE A 42 5.79 1.84 -9.80
N ILE A 43 5.92 1.49 -11.08
CA ILE A 43 6.05 2.45 -12.19
C ILE A 43 4.86 3.41 -12.21
N ASN A 44 3.63 2.89 -12.07
CA ASN A 44 2.43 3.71 -12.04
C ASN A 44 2.42 4.70 -10.87
N ALA A 45 2.96 4.34 -9.70
CA ALA A 45 3.07 5.25 -8.56
C ALA A 45 3.97 6.46 -8.86
N PHE A 46 4.99 6.31 -9.70
CA PHE A 46 5.83 7.43 -10.16
C PHE A 46 5.16 8.26 -11.27
N ILE A 47 4.35 7.64 -12.13
CA ILE A 47 3.64 8.31 -13.22
C ILE A 47 2.47 9.17 -12.69
N TYR A 48 1.81 8.71 -11.64
CA TYR A 48 0.63 9.35 -11.08
C TYR A 48 0.95 9.95 -9.70
N PRO A 49 1.58 11.13 -9.63
CA PRO A 49 2.07 11.73 -8.37
C PRO A 49 0.96 12.13 -7.40
N HIS A 50 -0.29 12.12 -7.83
CA HIS A 50 -1.47 12.38 -7.00
C HIS A 50 -1.96 11.12 -6.27
N LEU A 51 -1.47 9.92 -6.62
CA LEU A 51 -1.74 8.71 -5.85
C LEU A 51 -1.00 8.81 -4.51
N SER A 52 -1.76 8.80 -3.41
CA SER A 52 -1.18 8.80 -2.07
C SER A 52 -1.71 7.61 -1.28
N ASN A 53 -0.85 7.06 -0.42
CA ASN A 53 -1.24 6.04 0.55
C ASN A 53 -2.03 6.63 1.73
N GLY A 54 -2.16 7.95 1.85
CA GLY A 54 -2.75 8.61 3.02
C GLY A 54 -4.17 8.17 3.34
N PHE A 55 -5.01 7.92 2.32
CA PHE A 55 -6.37 7.41 2.52
C PHE A 55 -6.35 5.98 3.10
N VAL A 56 -5.55 5.09 2.52
CA VAL A 56 -5.40 3.70 2.97
C VAL A 56 -4.77 3.64 4.36
N GLU A 57 -3.75 4.46 4.63
CA GLU A 57 -3.14 4.62 5.95
C GLU A 57 -4.13 5.10 6.99
N GLY A 58 -4.99 6.07 6.64
CA GLY A 58 -6.07 6.55 7.51
C GLY A 58 -7.03 5.43 7.92
N ILE A 59 -7.45 4.58 6.97
CA ILE A 59 -8.28 3.41 7.22
C ILE A 59 -7.56 2.40 8.12
N ASN A 60 -6.30 2.10 7.80
CA ASN A 60 -5.50 1.14 8.55
C ASN A 60 -5.26 1.60 9.99
N ASN A 61 -4.94 2.88 10.20
CA ASN A 61 -4.74 3.44 11.53
C ASN A 61 -6.03 3.37 12.35
N ARG A 62 -7.17 3.77 11.78
CA ARG A 62 -8.47 3.64 12.45
C ARG A 62 -8.79 2.19 12.81
N THR A 63 -8.55 1.25 11.90
CA THR A 63 -8.74 -0.19 12.16
C THR A 63 -7.84 -0.68 13.30
N LYS A 64 -6.56 -0.26 13.33
CA LYS A 64 -5.63 -0.55 14.43
C LYS A 64 -6.13 0.06 15.76
N VAL A 65 -6.68 1.28 15.73
CA VAL A 65 -7.29 1.92 16.90
C VAL A 65 -8.50 1.13 17.41
N ILE A 66 -9.40 0.70 16.52
CA ILE A 66 -10.55 -0.14 16.90
C ILE A 66 -10.09 -1.45 17.53
N LYS A 67 -9.07 -2.09 16.93
CA LYS A 67 -8.52 -3.36 17.42
C LYS A 67 -7.95 -3.20 18.83
N ARG A 68 -7.12 -2.18 19.08
CA ARG A 68 -6.46 -1.97 20.38
C ARG A 68 -7.41 -1.56 21.50
N THR A 69 -8.49 -0.82 21.20
CA THR A 69 -9.45 -0.35 22.23
C THR A 69 -10.53 -1.36 22.57
N SER A 70 -10.64 -2.47 21.83
CA SER A 70 -11.75 -3.42 21.99
C SER A 70 -11.43 -4.64 22.86
N TYR A 71 -10.28 -4.64 23.57
CA TYR A 71 -9.86 -5.72 24.49
C TYR A 71 -9.93 -7.15 23.92
N GLY A 72 -9.80 -7.28 22.59
CA GLY A 72 -9.79 -8.56 21.87
C GLY A 72 -11.14 -8.91 21.21
N PHE A 73 -11.11 -9.07 19.88
CA PHE A 73 -12.22 -9.67 19.13
C PHE A 73 -12.01 -11.18 19.01
N LYS A 74 -12.89 -11.98 19.60
CA LYS A 74 -12.90 -13.45 19.44
C LYS A 74 -13.54 -13.90 18.12
N ASN A 75 -14.30 -13.01 17.48
CA ASN A 75 -15.05 -13.29 16.26
C ASN A 75 -14.73 -12.23 15.20
N PHE A 76 -14.17 -12.67 14.07
CA PHE A 76 -13.78 -11.78 12.98
C PHE A 76 -14.98 -11.08 12.32
N SER A 77 -16.13 -11.75 12.19
CA SER A 77 -17.34 -11.14 11.64
C SER A 77 -17.80 -9.94 12.48
N ARG A 78 -17.69 -10.03 13.81
CA ARG A 78 -17.99 -8.89 14.71
C ARG A 78 -16.97 -7.76 14.57
N PHE A 79 -15.68 -8.09 14.40
CA PHE A 79 -14.64 -7.09 14.14
C PHE A 79 -14.89 -6.35 12.82
N ARG A 80 -15.18 -7.10 11.75
CA ARG A 80 -15.52 -6.57 10.42
C ARG A 80 -16.75 -5.67 10.47
N ALA A 81 -17.83 -6.12 11.13
CA ALA A 81 -19.04 -5.32 11.28
C ALA A 81 -18.77 -3.98 11.98
N LYS A 82 -17.93 -3.98 13.04
CA LYS A 82 -17.56 -2.75 13.75
C LYS A 82 -16.70 -1.81 12.89
N ILE A 83 -15.76 -2.34 12.11
CA ILE A 83 -14.97 -1.54 11.16
C ILE A 83 -15.91 -0.88 10.15
N LEU A 84 -16.77 -1.66 9.51
CA LEU A 84 -17.71 -1.14 8.51
C LEU A 84 -18.63 -0.07 9.10
N ALA A 85 -19.25 -0.32 10.26
CA ALA A 85 -20.11 0.65 10.93
C ALA A 85 -19.37 1.98 11.22
N GLN A 86 -18.11 1.93 11.66
CA GLN A 86 -17.30 3.12 11.89
C GLN A 86 -17.01 3.93 10.61
N HIS A 87 -16.84 3.26 9.47
CA HIS A 87 -16.64 3.95 8.19
C HIS A 87 -17.96 4.54 7.68
N PHE A 88 -19.05 3.78 7.70
CA PHE A 88 -20.38 4.26 7.28
C PHE A 88 -20.89 5.46 8.08
N ILE A 89 -20.72 5.45 9.42
CA ILE A 89 -21.16 6.57 10.27
C ILE A 89 -20.38 7.85 9.95
N LYS A 90 -19.08 7.72 9.64
CA LYS A 90 -18.24 8.86 9.30
C LYS A 90 -18.63 9.47 7.95
N ASP A 91 -18.97 8.64 6.96
CA ASP A 91 -19.41 9.11 5.65
C ASP A 91 -20.73 9.89 5.75
N PHE A 92 -21.62 9.48 6.67
CA PHE A 92 -22.83 10.21 7.01
C PHE A 92 -22.53 11.58 7.65
N ASP A 93 -21.64 11.64 8.64
CA ASP A 93 -21.31 12.87 9.37
C ASP A 93 -20.63 13.93 8.48
N ILE A 94 -19.86 13.50 7.47
CA ILE A 94 -19.24 14.39 6.46
C ILE A 94 -20.28 14.95 5.48
N SER A 95 -21.37 14.23 5.22
CA SER A 95 -22.41 14.64 4.28
C SER A 95 -23.47 15.60 4.86
N VAL A 96 -23.41 15.92 6.16
CA VAL A 96 -24.31 16.89 6.83
C VAL A 96 -23.63 18.22 7.15
N GLY A 97 -22.42 18.46 6.63
CA GLY A 97 -21.65 19.70 6.75
C GLY A 97 -21.74 20.60 5.53
#